data_AF-A0A7S2AZV0-F1
#
_entry.id   AF-A0A7S2AZV0-F1
#
_cell.length_a   1.000
_cell.length_b   1.000
_cell.length_c   1.000
_cell.angle_alpha   90.00
_cell.angle_beta   90.00
_cell.angle_gamma   90.00
#
_symmetry.space_group_name_H-M   'P 1'
#
loop_
_entity.id
_entity.type
_entity.pdbx_description
1 polymer ?
#
loop_
_entity_poly.entity_id
_entity_poly.type
_entity_poly.pdbx_seq_one_letter_code
_entity_poly.pdbx_strand_id
1 'polypeptide(L)'
;WTAGSRPNAMLGGLAGVTCDAAGRLVVDNTLRVQSPEGRAAGGVVFALGDNAVLELGPLPPNAQVAFQQSEYAAWNVWASLNDEKPLAFRYTALGEMLTLGANDASVAGPQGLEALKLSGPLAAAARRLVYAARMPTSEQRVKAGVNWLQSPAKELLRLAQETRLNLKK
;
A
#
# COMPACT_ATOMS: atom_id res chain seq x y z
N TRP A 1 -8.92 14.37 -11.25
CA TRP A 1 -9.41 13.00 -11.44
C TRP A 1 -8.57 12.07 -10.57
N THR A 2 -9.12 11.49 -9.50
CA THR A 2 -8.38 10.71 -8.46
C THR A 2 -9.12 9.44 -8.02
N ALA A 3 -10.13 9.01 -8.78
CA ALA A 3 -10.99 7.89 -8.43
C ALA A 3 -11.06 6.88 -9.58
N GLY A 4 -11.15 5.61 -9.21
CA GLY A 4 -11.22 4.48 -10.14
C GLY A 4 -9.86 4.08 -10.70
N SER A 5 -9.50 2.82 -10.53
CA SER A 5 -8.41 2.17 -11.25
C SER A 5 -8.99 1.00 -12.05
N ARG A 6 -8.34 0.67 -13.18
CA ARG A 6 -8.61 -0.56 -13.92
C ARG A 6 -7.29 -1.26 -14.22
N PRO A 7 -7.27 -2.60 -14.24
CA PRO A 7 -6.12 -3.35 -14.73
C PRO A 7 -5.82 -3.02 -16.20
N ASN A 8 -4.59 -3.32 -16.63
CA ASN A 8 -4.20 -3.11 -18.02
C ASN A 8 -5.06 -3.99 -18.95
N ALA A 9 -5.60 -3.39 -20.02
CA ALA A 9 -6.47 -4.07 -20.98
C ALA A 9 -5.83 -5.31 -21.63
N MET A 10 -4.50 -5.35 -21.71
CA MET A 10 -3.75 -6.49 -22.26
C MET A 10 -4.00 -7.78 -21.47
N LEU A 11 -4.34 -7.70 -20.17
CA LEU A 11 -4.57 -8.89 -19.34
C LEU A 11 -5.79 -9.70 -19.82
N GLY A 12 -6.86 -9.03 -20.27
CA GLY A 12 -8.05 -9.71 -20.79
C GLY A 12 -7.83 -10.42 -22.14
N GLY A 13 -6.72 -10.13 -22.83
CA GLY A 13 -6.35 -10.79 -24.09
C GLY A 13 -5.37 -11.95 -23.91
N LEU A 14 -4.92 -12.23 -22.69
CA LEU A 14 -3.98 -13.33 -22.43
C LEU A 14 -4.71 -14.68 -22.50
N ALA A 15 -4.24 -15.56 -23.38
CA ALA A 15 -4.72 -16.94 -23.43
C ALA A 15 -4.21 -17.74 -22.23
N GLY A 16 -5.02 -18.69 -21.74
CA GLY A 16 -4.62 -19.62 -20.68
C GLY A 16 -4.62 -19.05 -19.26
N VAL A 17 -5.18 -17.85 -19.06
CA VAL A 17 -5.39 -17.25 -17.74
C VAL A 17 -6.85 -16.91 -17.51
N THR A 18 -7.27 -16.94 -16.25
CA THR A 18 -8.61 -16.51 -15.83
C THR A 18 -8.57 -15.07 -15.35
N CYS A 19 -9.51 -14.26 -15.82
CA CYS A 19 -9.74 -12.91 -15.31
C CYS A 19 -11.14 -12.79 -14.69
N ASP A 20 -11.28 -11.92 -13.70
CA ASP A 20 -12.59 -11.55 -13.16
C ASP A 20 -13.33 -10.53 -14.05
N ALA A 21 -14.55 -10.17 -13.68
CA ALA A 21 -15.36 -9.19 -14.40
C ALA A 21 -14.72 -7.78 -14.46
N ALA A 22 -13.78 -7.46 -13.57
CA ALA A 22 -13.03 -6.21 -13.56
C ALA A 22 -11.73 -6.29 -14.40
N GLY A 23 -11.41 -7.46 -14.99
CA GLY A 23 -10.21 -7.68 -15.79
C GLY A 23 -8.95 -7.95 -14.96
N ARG A 24 -9.08 -8.33 -13.69
CA ARG A 24 -7.96 -8.74 -12.82
C ARG A 24 -7.67 -10.22 -13.01
N LEU A 25 -6.40 -10.61 -12.96
CA LEU A 25 -5.99 -12.00 -12.97
C LEU A 25 -6.48 -12.70 -11.70
N VAL A 26 -7.20 -13.81 -11.86
CA VAL A 26 -7.61 -14.66 -10.74
C VAL A 26 -6.40 -15.47 -10.28
N VAL A 27 -6.10 -15.40 -8.99
CA VAL A 27 -5.00 -16.14 -8.36
C VAL A 27 -5.51 -17.01 -7.21
N ASP A 28 -4.81 -18.12 -6.95
CA ASP A 28 -5.06 -18.93 -5.76
C ASP A 28 -4.52 -18.26 -4.48
N ASN A 29 -4.69 -18.92 -3.33
CA ASN A 29 -4.17 -18.43 -2.06
C ASN A 29 -2.63 -18.38 -1.98
N THR A 30 -1.89 -18.95 -2.93
CA THR A 30 -0.43 -18.83 -3.07
C THR A 30 -0.02 -17.76 -4.09
N LEU A 31 -0.98 -16.95 -4.55
CA LEU A 31 -0.78 -15.87 -5.53
C LEU A 31 -0.43 -16.37 -6.95
N ARG A 32 -0.66 -17.66 -7.23
CA ARG A 32 -0.41 -18.23 -8.56
C ARG A 32 -1.60 -17.99 -9.47
N VAL A 33 -1.33 -17.55 -10.71
CA VAL A 33 -2.36 -17.28 -11.72
C VAL A 33 -3.07 -18.57 -12.11
N GLN A 34 -4.40 -18.53 -12.09
CA GLN A 34 -5.24 -19.66 -12.46
C GLN A 34 -5.53 -19.69 -13.96
N SER A 35 -5.62 -20.91 -14.49
CA SER A 35 -6.14 -21.22 -15.82
C SER A 35 -7.68 -21.25 -15.82
N PRO A 36 -8.32 -21.23 -17.00
CA PRO A 36 -9.77 -21.40 -17.12
C PRO A 36 -10.32 -22.68 -16.47
N GLU A 37 -9.49 -23.72 -16.35
CA GLU A 37 -9.83 -24.99 -15.71
C GLU A 37 -9.68 -24.98 -14.18
N GLY A 38 -9.35 -23.82 -13.57
CA GLY A 38 -9.14 -23.69 -12.13
C GLY A 38 -7.87 -24.37 -11.62
N ARG A 39 -6.90 -24.62 -12.51
CA ARG A 39 -5.57 -25.13 -12.17
C ARG A 39 -4.55 -24.01 -12.30
N ALA A 40 -3.32 -24.25 -11.86
CA ALA A 40 -2.21 -23.38 -12.24
C ALA A 40 -2.18 -23.20 -13.77
N ALA A 41 -2.16 -21.95 -14.25
CA ALA A 41 -1.91 -21.64 -15.66
C ALA A 41 -0.63 -22.33 -16.15
N GLY A 42 -0.56 -22.65 -17.44
CA GLY A 42 0.61 -23.31 -18.03
C GLY A 42 1.90 -22.54 -17.71
N GLY A 43 2.87 -23.21 -17.06
CA GLY A 43 4.07 -22.57 -16.52
C GLY A 43 3.91 -22.10 -15.06
N VAL A 44 4.86 -21.28 -14.59
CA VAL A 44 4.85 -20.72 -13.22
C VAL A 44 4.69 -19.21 -13.32
N VAL A 45 3.46 -18.73 -13.17
CA VAL A 45 3.11 -17.30 -13.22
C VAL A 45 2.44 -16.89 -11.92
N PHE A 46 2.92 -15.80 -11.33
CA PHE A 46 2.37 -15.19 -10.12
C PHE A 46 1.89 -13.77 -10.39
N ALA A 47 0.83 -13.34 -9.71
CA ALA A 47 0.32 -11.97 -9.80
C ALA A 47 -0.08 -11.46 -8.41
N LEU A 48 0.10 -10.16 -8.18
CA LEU A 48 -0.19 -9.50 -6.91
C LEU A 48 -0.52 -8.02 -7.09
N GLY A 49 -1.13 -7.41 -6.08
CA GLY A 49 -1.56 -6.02 -6.11
C GLY A 49 -2.81 -5.81 -6.96
N ASP A 50 -2.94 -4.60 -7.51
CA ASP A 50 -4.21 -4.13 -8.11
C ASP A 50 -4.61 -4.86 -9.40
N ASN A 51 -3.69 -5.61 -10.02
CA ASN A 51 -3.98 -6.40 -11.23
C ASN A 51 -4.44 -7.83 -10.93
N ALA A 52 -4.51 -8.23 -9.66
CA ALA A 52 -4.82 -9.58 -9.23
C ALA A 52 -6.01 -9.60 -8.27
N VAL A 53 -6.69 -10.74 -8.21
CA VAL A 53 -7.79 -10.99 -7.27
C VAL A 53 -7.69 -12.43 -6.77
N LEU A 54 -7.79 -12.64 -5.46
CA LEU A 54 -7.82 -13.98 -4.89
C LEU A 54 -9.11 -14.68 -5.32
N GLU A 55 -9.07 -15.99 -5.52
CA GLU A 55 -10.26 -16.83 -5.72
C GLU A 55 -11.29 -16.68 -4.58
N LEU A 56 -10.81 -16.40 -3.37
CA LEU A 56 -11.60 -16.16 -2.17
C LEU A 56 -12.31 -14.79 -2.17
N GLY A 57 -11.97 -13.91 -3.11
CA GLY A 57 -12.55 -12.59 -3.26
C GLY A 57 -11.53 -11.45 -3.23
N PRO A 58 -11.99 -10.22 -3.53
CA PRO A 58 -11.12 -9.07 -3.61
C PRO A 58 -10.64 -8.58 -2.23
N LEU A 59 -9.40 -8.10 -2.21
CA LEU A 59 -8.83 -7.33 -1.10
C LEU A 59 -8.83 -5.84 -1.45
N PRO A 60 -8.65 -4.95 -0.45
CA PRO A 60 -8.50 -3.53 -0.71
C PRO A 60 -7.37 -3.24 -1.73
N PRO A 61 -7.63 -2.47 -2.80
CA PRO A 61 -6.63 -2.15 -3.83
C PRO A 61 -5.69 -1.05 -3.32
N ASN A 62 -4.82 -1.41 -2.39
CA ASN A 62 -3.90 -0.47 -1.76
C ASN A 62 -2.49 -1.05 -1.64
N ALA A 63 -1.53 -0.15 -1.44
CA ALA A 63 -0.13 -0.52 -1.32
C ALA A 63 0.13 -1.50 -0.15
N GLN A 64 -0.66 -1.44 0.93
CA GLN A 64 -0.46 -2.34 2.08
C GLN A 64 -0.68 -3.80 1.69
N VAL A 65 -1.72 -4.10 0.93
CA VAL A 65 -1.99 -5.43 0.39
C VAL A 65 -0.87 -5.85 -0.56
N ALA A 66 -0.51 -5.01 -1.53
CA ALA A 66 0.55 -5.32 -2.50
C ALA A 66 1.92 -5.58 -1.82
N PHE A 67 2.28 -4.77 -0.82
CA PHE A 67 3.51 -4.96 -0.05
C PHE A 67 3.51 -6.28 0.72
N GLN A 68 2.42 -6.62 1.41
CA GLN A 68 2.34 -7.91 2.11
C GLN A 68 2.38 -9.08 1.11
N GLN A 69 1.67 -8.99 -0.01
CA GLN A 69 1.69 -10.02 -1.05
C GLN A 69 3.09 -10.22 -1.64
N SER A 70 3.91 -9.17 -1.71
CA SER A 70 5.24 -9.24 -2.33
C SER A 70 6.17 -10.24 -1.65
N GLU A 71 6.11 -10.35 -0.31
CA GLU A 71 6.94 -11.29 0.45
C GLU A 71 6.51 -12.74 0.20
N TYR A 72 5.21 -12.99 0.18
CA TYR A 72 4.65 -14.30 -0.16
C TYR A 72 4.95 -14.70 -1.60
N ALA A 73 4.80 -13.77 -2.55
CA ALA A 73 5.10 -14.01 -3.95
C ALA A 73 6.58 -14.31 -4.15
N ALA A 74 7.48 -13.58 -3.49
CA ALA A 74 8.92 -13.85 -3.55
C ALA A 74 9.26 -15.25 -3.04
N TRP A 75 8.69 -15.65 -1.89
CA TRP A 75 8.84 -17.01 -1.39
C TRP A 75 8.27 -18.05 -2.36
N ASN A 76 7.06 -17.84 -2.87
CA ASN A 76 6.38 -18.83 -3.72
C ASN A 76 7.06 -19.01 -5.08
N VAL A 77 7.63 -17.94 -5.64
CA VAL A 77 8.51 -18.01 -6.81
C VAL A 77 9.72 -18.88 -6.49
N TRP A 78 10.44 -18.57 -5.40
CA TRP A 78 11.60 -19.38 -5.00
C TRP A 78 11.22 -20.84 -4.73
N ALA A 79 10.11 -21.08 -4.03
CA ALA A 79 9.67 -22.41 -3.66
C ALA A 79 9.32 -23.26 -4.89
N SER A 80 8.68 -22.65 -5.90
CA SER A 80 8.36 -23.32 -7.16
C SER A 80 9.59 -23.76 -7.98
N LEU A 81 10.72 -23.08 -7.79
CA LEU A 81 11.98 -23.41 -8.48
C LEU A 81 12.80 -24.47 -7.73
N ASN A 82 12.51 -24.67 -6.44
CA ASN A 82 13.28 -25.55 -5.56
C ASN A 82 12.49 -26.76 -5.05
N ASP A 83 11.29 -26.99 -5.59
CA ASP A 83 10.36 -28.05 -5.14
C ASP A 83 10.01 -27.96 -3.65
N GLU A 84 9.89 -26.73 -3.15
CA GLU A 84 9.58 -26.42 -1.76
C GLU A 84 8.10 -26.07 -1.58
N LYS A 85 7.63 -26.13 -0.33
CA LYS A 85 6.22 -25.84 -0.03
C LYS A 85 5.90 -24.35 -0.17
N PRO A 86 4.83 -23.99 -0.91
CA PRO A 86 4.40 -22.60 -1.01
C PRO A 86 3.73 -22.13 0.29
N LEU A 87 3.77 -20.81 0.50
CA LEU A 87 3.05 -20.12 1.56
C LEU A 87 1.70 -19.63 1.06
N ALA A 88 0.65 -19.95 1.80
CA ALA A 88 -0.68 -19.38 1.59
C ALA A 88 -0.72 -17.95 2.17
N PHE A 89 -1.00 -16.99 1.30
CA PHE A 89 -1.15 -15.59 1.62
C PHE A 89 -2.29 -15.36 2.63
N ARG A 90 -1.99 -14.55 3.65
CA ARG A 90 -2.98 -14.06 4.62
C ARG A 90 -2.78 -12.57 4.83
N TYR A 91 -3.80 -11.80 4.49
CA TYR A 91 -3.77 -10.36 4.67
C TYR A 91 -4.01 -10.00 6.15
N THR A 92 -3.17 -9.10 6.68
CA THR A 92 -3.36 -8.48 8.00
C THR A 92 -3.58 -6.97 7.82
N ALA A 93 -4.72 -6.44 8.25
CA ALA A 93 -4.95 -5.00 8.12
C ALA A 93 -4.15 -4.22 9.19
N LEU A 94 -3.20 -3.40 8.73
CA LEU A 94 -2.29 -2.63 9.58
C LEU A 94 -2.83 -1.25 9.99
N GLY A 95 -4.12 -1.02 9.80
CA GLY A 95 -4.76 0.27 10.04
C GLY A 95 -4.67 1.22 8.86
N GLU A 96 -5.19 2.43 9.06
CA GLU A 96 -5.37 3.44 8.01
C GLU A 96 -4.84 4.80 8.45
N MET A 97 -4.35 5.58 7.48
CA MET A 97 -3.86 6.93 7.72
C MET A 97 -4.29 7.85 6.59
N LEU A 98 -4.92 8.97 6.92
CA LEU A 98 -5.37 9.99 5.98
C LEU A 98 -4.79 11.35 6.38
N THR A 99 -4.40 12.17 5.40
CA THR A 99 -3.96 13.55 5.66
C THR A 99 -5.11 14.49 5.32
N LEU A 100 -5.32 15.50 6.17
CA LEU A 100 -6.39 16.50 6.02
C LEU A 100 -5.82 17.89 5.68
N GLY A 101 -4.51 17.97 5.43
CA GLY A 101 -3.77 19.20 5.22
C GLY A 101 -2.32 19.00 5.61
N ALA A 102 -1.50 20.06 5.46
CA ALA A 102 -0.06 19.97 5.69
C ALA A 102 0.26 19.41 7.09
N ASN A 103 -0.44 19.88 8.13
CA ASN A 103 -0.18 19.55 9.54
C ASN A 103 -1.36 18.86 10.22
N ASP A 104 -2.26 18.24 9.45
CA ASP A 104 -3.42 17.53 10.00
C ASP A 104 -3.58 16.17 9.33
N ALA A 105 -3.99 15.19 10.11
CA ALA A 105 -4.22 13.83 9.68
C ALA A 105 -5.18 13.10 10.63
N SER A 106 -5.63 11.94 10.18
CA SER A 106 -6.30 10.93 10.99
C SER A 106 -5.55 9.62 10.87
N VAL A 107 -5.37 8.91 11.98
CA VAL A 107 -4.76 7.58 12.04
C VAL A 107 -5.70 6.66 12.81
N ALA A 108 -6.04 5.54 12.20
CA ALA A 108 -6.74 4.43 12.83
C ALA A 108 -5.79 3.23 12.95
N GLY A 109 -5.74 2.64 14.15
CA GLY A 109 -4.89 1.51 14.47
C GLY A 109 -5.22 0.23 13.69
N PRO A 110 -4.30 -0.75 13.71
CA PRO A 110 -4.48 -2.05 13.08
C PRO A 110 -5.56 -2.89 13.79
N GLN A 111 -5.92 -4.01 13.18
CA GLN A 111 -6.72 -5.06 13.83
C GLN A 111 -6.06 -5.49 15.15
N GLY A 112 -6.85 -5.55 16.22
CA GLY A 112 -6.40 -5.81 17.60
C GLY A 112 -5.94 -4.55 18.38
N LEU A 113 -5.81 -3.39 17.72
CA LEU A 113 -5.50 -2.10 18.35
C LEU A 113 -6.47 -1.01 17.89
N GLU A 114 -7.76 -1.34 17.77
CA GLU A 114 -8.81 -0.46 17.23
C GLU A 114 -9.06 0.78 18.10
N ALA A 115 -8.68 0.71 19.39
CA ALA A 115 -8.73 1.83 20.32
C ALA A 115 -7.69 2.93 19.99
N LEU A 116 -6.64 2.60 19.24
CA LEU A 116 -5.65 3.58 18.80
C LEU A 116 -6.24 4.44 17.68
N LYS A 117 -6.75 5.61 18.05
CA LYS A 117 -7.23 6.63 17.11
C LYS A 117 -6.55 7.95 17.42
N LEU A 118 -5.85 8.51 16.44
CA LEU A 118 -5.21 9.81 16.55
C LEU A 118 -5.80 10.74 15.49
N SER A 119 -5.96 12.02 15.84
CA SER A 119 -6.32 13.08 14.91
C SER A 119 -5.44 14.31 15.12
N GLY A 120 -5.46 15.26 14.18
CA GLY A 120 -4.76 16.52 14.33
C GLY A 120 -3.26 16.42 14.05
N PRO A 121 -2.47 17.39 14.57
CA PRO A 121 -1.03 17.44 14.34
C PRO A 121 -0.25 16.23 14.85
N LEU A 122 -0.71 15.57 15.92
CA LEU A 122 -0.08 14.36 16.44
C LEU A 122 -0.25 13.18 15.47
N ALA A 123 -1.43 13.03 14.88
CA ALA A 123 -1.66 12.06 13.82
C ALA A 123 -0.80 12.36 12.58
N ALA A 124 -0.62 13.63 12.24
CA ALA A 124 0.22 14.03 11.12
C ALA A 124 1.71 13.66 11.37
N ALA A 125 2.20 13.87 12.59
CA ALA A 125 3.54 13.45 13.01
C ALA A 125 3.68 11.92 12.98
N ALA A 126 2.74 11.17 13.56
CA ALA A 126 2.75 9.72 13.56
C ALA A 126 2.76 9.15 12.13
N ARG A 127 1.88 9.65 11.26
CA ARG A 127 1.83 9.29 9.84
C ARG A 127 3.18 9.47 9.15
N ARG A 128 3.83 10.63 9.34
CA ARG A 128 5.16 10.91 8.77
C ARG A 128 6.19 9.91 9.26
N LEU A 129 6.25 9.65 10.57
CA LEU A 129 7.17 8.66 11.15
C LEU A 129 6.97 7.27 10.54
N VAL A 130 5.73 6.81 10.43
CA VAL A 130 5.41 5.50 9.82
C VAL A 130 5.88 5.46 8.36
N TYR A 131 5.62 6.50 7.56
CA TYR A 131 6.07 6.51 6.17
C TYR A 131 7.59 6.58 6.04
N ALA A 132 8.30 7.29 6.92
CA ALA A 132 9.76 7.27 6.92
C ALA A 132 10.25 5.86 7.23
N ALA A 133 9.75 5.23 8.29
CA ALA A 133 10.16 3.87 8.64
C ALA A 133 9.94 2.87 7.48
N ARG A 134 8.90 3.10 6.66
CA ARG A 134 8.54 2.26 5.50
C ARG A 134 9.30 2.56 4.21
N MET A 135 10.15 3.60 4.15
CA MET A 135 10.94 3.84 2.93
C MET A 135 12.00 2.74 2.75
N PRO A 136 12.17 2.24 1.52
CA PRO A 136 13.02 1.06 1.28
C PRO A 136 14.51 1.33 1.50
N THR A 137 14.99 2.57 1.27
CA THR A 137 16.43 2.91 1.44
C THR A 137 16.67 3.92 2.56
N SER A 138 17.84 3.84 3.20
CA SER A 138 18.25 4.79 4.25
C SER A 138 18.29 6.24 3.77
N GLU A 139 18.70 6.48 2.53
CA GLU A 139 18.70 7.83 1.94
C GLU A 139 17.29 8.39 1.79
N GLN A 140 16.34 7.57 1.33
CA GLN A 140 14.94 7.98 1.21
C GLN A 140 14.32 8.23 2.59
N ARG A 141 14.68 7.43 3.60
CA ARG A 141 14.29 7.67 5.01
C ARG A 141 14.77 9.03 5.50
N VAL A 142 16.05 9.33 5.32
CA VAL A 142 16.66 10.61 5.76
C VAL A 142 16.08 11.79 4.99
N LYS A 143 15.99 11.70 3.65
CA LYS A 143 15.42 12.76 2.82
C LYS A 143 13.97 13.06 3.18
N ALA A 144 13.18 12.01 3.44
CA ALA A 144 11.81 12.17 3.93
C ALA A 144 11.80 12.93 5.26
N GLY A 145 12.63 12.51 6.23
CA GLY A 145 12.77 13.19 7.53
C GLY A 145 13.18 14.67 7.41
N VAL A 146 14.20 14.99 6.62
CA VAL A 146 14.72 16.36 6.44
C VAL A 146 13.68 17.27 5.76
N ASN A 147 13.02 16.80 4.69
CA ASN A 147 11.98 17.57 4.01
C ASN A 147 10.81 17.92 4.94
N TRP A 148 10.50 17.05 5.90
CA TRP A 148 9.42 17.30 6.85
C TRP A 148 9.77 18.32 7.92
N LEU A 149 11.02 18.36 8.43
CA LEU A 149 11.42 19.38 9.40
C LEU A 149 11.34 20.80 8.84
N GLN A 150 11.56 20.96 7.53
CA GLN A 150 11.53 22.26 6.88
C GLN A 150 10.12 22.86 6.73
N SER A 151 9.07 22.05 6.71
CA SER A 151 7.71 22.52 6.39
C SER A 151 7.04 23.24 7.57
N PRO A 152 7.00 22.70 8.80
CA PRO A 152 6.48 23.39 9.99
C PRO A 152 7.31 24.64 10.34
N ALA A 153 8.63 24.58 10.15
CA ALA A 153 9.52 25.70 10.45
C ALA A 153 9.22 26.92 9.57
N LYS A 154 8.99 26.72 8.27
CA LYS A 154 8.60 27.79 7.34
C LYS A 154 7.24 28.39 7.69
N GLU A 155 6.31 27.57 8.15
CA GLU A 155 4.95 28.00 8.51
C GLU A 155 4.93 28.77 9.83
N LEU A 156 5.71 28.35 10.83
CA LEU A 156 5.93 29.11 12.07
C LEU A 156 6.63 30.45 11.80
N LEU A 157 7.63 30.47 10.94
CA LEU A 157 8.31 31.70 10.50
C LEU A 157 7.33 32.67 9.82
N ARG A 158 6.47 32.15 8.94
CA ARG A 158 5.45 32.94 8.26
C ARG A 158 4.43 33.52 9.25
N LEU A 159 3.91 32.70 10.17
CA LEU A 159 2.97 33.15 11.21
C LEU A 159 3.60 34.20 12.14
N ALA A 160 4.88 34.02 12.51
CA ALA A 160 5.62 35.01 13.30
C ALA A 160 5.81 36.34 12.54
N GLN A 161 6.08 36.28 11.24
CA GLN A 161 6.18 37.47 10.38
C GLN A 161 4.83 38.20 10.24
N GLU A 162 3.75 37.46 10.00
CA GLU A 162 2.38 38.00 9.88
C GLU A 162 1.91 38.64 11.20
N THR A 163 2.16 37.99 12.34
CA THR A 163 1.85 38.53 13.67
C THR A 163 2.63 39.81 13.96
N ARG A 164 3.92 39.84 13.60
CA ARG A 164 4.77 41.04 13.75
C ARG A 164 4.32 42.21 12.86
N LEU A 165 3.77 41.93 11.68
CA LEU A 165 3.22 42.97 10.79
C LEU A 165 1.93 43.57 11.33
N ASN A 166 1.05 42.74 11.90
CA ASN A 166 -0.24 43.17 12.44
C ASN A 166 -0.10 43.99 13.73
N LEU A 167 0.93 43.75 14.54
CA LEU A 167 1.23 44.55 15.74
C LEU A 167 1.82 45.93 15.46
N LYS A 168 2.19 46.23 14.19
CA LYS A 168 2.75 47.52 13.77
C LYS A 168 1.74 48.44 13.08
N LYS A 169 0.49 48.01 12.94
CA LYS A 169 -0.64 48.82 12.44
C LYS A 169 -1.51 49.25 13.62
#